data_AF-B0NC97-F1
#
_entry.id   AF-B0NC97-F1
#
_cell.length_a   1.000
_cell.length_b   1.000
_cell.length_c   1.000
_cell.angle_alpha   90.00
_cell.angle_beta   90.00
_cell.angle_gamma   90.00
#
_symmetry.space_group_name_H-M   'P 1'
#
loop_
_entity.id
_entity.type
_entity.pdbx_description
1 polymer ?
#
loop_
_entity_poly.entity_id
_entity_poly.type
_entity_poly.pdbx_seq_one_letter_code
_entity_poly.pdbx_strand_id
1 'polypeptide(L)'
;MTSAEDAPLVIVKGMAGTAKTFYAVAVGLEKVFNVEKKEYRKILISRPNAQFDDDIGYLPGTEQEKISPLMRPIIDNLEQLIDSDEEERYKDEEELHAKIDELFSRGLIETEAMNFIRGRSFVNTYLIIDEAQNMTPKQVTGIITRAGKGTKVILLGDPKQIDNPYLDEQTNGLSYASEHMKDSPFCYQITLNAEECERSELAMDAIQRM
;
A
#
# COMPACT_ATOMS: atom_id res chain seq x y z
N MET A 1 13.64 12.46 1.73
CA MET A 1 12.33 11.97 2.20
C MET A 1 12.28 12.00 3.71
N THR A 2 11.18 12.50 4.26
CA THR A 2 10.96 12.72 5.70
C THR A 2 10.85 11.42 6.50
N SER A 3 11.44 11.37 7.69
CA SER A 3 11.48 10.18 8.54
C SER A 3 10.11 9.81 9.13
N ALA A 4 10.03 8.67 9.83
CA ALA A 4 8.86 8.34 10.66
C ALA A 4 8.72 9.22 11.91
N GLU A 5 9.79 9.91 12.33
CA GLU A 5 9.74 10.79 13.49
C GLU A 5 9.01 12.10 13.15
N ASP A 6 9.25 12.66 11.95
CA ASP A 6 8.62 13.91 11.55
C ASP A 6 7.31 13.70 10.75
N ALA A 7 7.18 12.57 10.04
CA ALA A 7 5.98 12.27 9.23
C ALA A 7 5.49 10.83 9.45
N PRO A 8 5.08 10.43 10.66
CA PRO A 8 4.66 9.05 10.95
C PRO A 8 3.43 8.62 10.15
N LEU A 9 2.57 9.55 9.73
CA LEU A 9 1.43 9.28 8.85
C LEU A 9 1.54 10.05 7.54
N VAL A 10 1.40 9.34 6.42
CA VAL A 10 1.25 9.95 5.10
C VAL A 10 -0.03 9.42 4.47
N ILE A 11 -0.87 10.31 3.96
CA ILE A 11 -2.10 9.99 3.25
C ILE A 11 -1.93 10.43 1.80
N VAL A 12 -1.96 9.50 0.86
CA VAL A 12 -1.84 9.77 -0.57
C VAL A 12 -3.16 9.46 -1.25
N LYS A 13 -3.80 10.50 -1.79
CA LYS A 13 -5.04 10.41 -2.55
C LYS A 13 -4.77 10.60 -4.03
N GLY A 14 -5.57 9.99 -4.88
CA GLY A 14 -5.51 10.21 -6.33
C GLY A 14 -6.24 9.12 -7.07
N MET A 15 -6.56 9.36 -8.33
CA MET A 15 -7.33 8.41 -9.15
C MET A 15 -6.59 7.09 -9.37
N ALA A 16 -7.32 6.03 -9.74
CA ALA A 16 -6.71 4.79 -10.24
C ALA A 16 -5.70 5.10 -11.35
N GLY A 17 -4.50 4.51 -11.28
CA GLY A 17 -3.42 4.72 -12.25
C GLY A 17 -2.52 5.95 -11.99
N THR A 18 -2.62 6.62 -10.83
CA THR A 18 -1.69 7.69 -10.44
C THR A 18 -0.42 7.19 -9.74
N ALA A 19 -0.05 5.92 -9.94
CA ALA A 19 1.16 5.28 -9.40
C ALA A 19 1.36 5.36 -7.86
N LYS A 20 0.30 5.63 -7.08
CA LYS A 20 0.34 5.73 -5.61
C LYS A 20 1.07 4.55 -4.96
N THR A 21 0.61 3.34 -5.28
CA THR A 21 1.15 2.08 -4.74
C THR A 21 2.59 1.87 -5.20
N PHE A 22 2.87 2.08 -6.48
CA PHE A 22 4.20 1.95 -7.06
C PHE A 22 5.22 2.85 -6.33
N TYR A 23 4.93 4.14 -6.17
CA TYR A 23 5.82 5.05 -5.45
C TYR A 23 5.97 4.69 -3.98
N ALA A 24 4.88 4.30 -3.30
CA ALA A 24 4.95 3.91 -1.89
C ALA A 24 5.85 2.69 -1.67
N VAL A 25 5.75 1.69 -2.56
CA VAL A 25 6.61 0.50 -2.55
C VAL A 25 8.06 0.87 -2.88
N ALA A 26 8.30 1.67 -3.92
CA ALA A 26 9.65 2.12 -4.29
C ALA A 26 10.37 2.82 -3.13
N VAL A 27 9.66 3.74 -2.45
CA VAL A 27 10.19 4.41 -1.26
C VAL A 27 10.42 3.43 -0.12
N GLY A 28 9.48 2.51 0.11
CA GLY A 28 9.64 1.47 1.12
C GLY A 28 10.88 0.62 0.89
N LEU A 29 11.13 0.22 -0.37
CA LEU A 29 12.31 -0.54 -0.77
C LEU A 29 13.58 0.25 -0.46
N GLU A 30 13.69 1.49 -0.95
CA GLU A 30 14.85 2.34 -0.69
C GLU A 30 15.17 2.43 0.82
N LYS A 31 14.14 2.63 1.66
CA LYS A 31 14.27 2.81 3.11
C LYS A 31 14.56 1.53 3.91
N VAL A 32 14.29 0.36 3.34
CA VAL A 32 14.56 -0.94 3.99
C VAL A 32 15.86 -1.57 3.49
N PHE A 33 16.24 -1.30 2.23
CA PHE A 33 17.32 -2.00 1.54
C PHE A 33 18.55 -1.14 1.27
N ASN A 34 18.38 0.10 0.80
CA ASN A 34 19.46 0.86 0.16
C ASN A 34 20.11 1.91 1.06
N VAL A 35 19.52 2.19 2.23
CA VAL A 35 20.10 3.12 3.21
C VAL A 35 21.12 2.41 4.12
N GLU A 36 22.28 3.05 4.34
CA GLU A 36 23.35 2.53 5.23
C GLU A 36 22.84 2.19 6.63
N LYS A 37 21.89 2.99 7.12
CA LYS A 37 21.17 2.75 8.37
C LYS A 37 19.71 2.46 8.05
N LYS A 38 19.34 1.18 8.11
CA LYS A 38 17.95 0.72 7.92
C LYS A 38 17.01 1.48 8.85
N GLU A 39 16.12 2.29 8.26
CA GLU A 39 15.13 3.07 9.00
C GLU A 39 13.98 2.19 9.49
N TYR A 40 13.64 1.17 8.70
CA TYR A 40 12.59 0.19 9.01
C TYR A 40 13.14 -1.23 8.90
N ARG A 41 12.59 -2.13 9.70
CA ARG A 41 12.94 -3.56 9.68
C ARG A 41 12.34 -4.28 8.47
N LYS A 42 11.12 -3.89 8.08
CA LYS A 42 10.34 -4.52 7.01
C LYS A 42 9.29 -3.58 6.45
N ILE A 43 8.82 -3.92 5.25
CA ILE A 43 7.61 -3.39 4.62
C ILE A 43 6.46 -4.33 4.96
N LEU A 44 5.37 -3.81 5.50
CA LEU A 44 4.13 -4.57 5.69
C LEU A 44 3.06 -3.93 4.81
N ILE A 45 2.43 -4.73 3.95
CA ILE A 45 1.44 -4.26 3.00
C ILE A 45 0.11 -4.95 3.29
N SER A 46 -0.96 -4.16 3.30
CA SER A 46 -2.31 -4.67 3.40
C SER A 46 -3.23 -3.97 2.43
N ARG A 47 -4.22 -4.70 1.94
CA ARG A 47 -5.27 -4.19 1.08
C ARG A 47 -6.62 -4.63 1.67
N PRO A 48 -7.46 -3.72 2.15
CA PRO A 48 -8.83 -4.00 2.56
C PRO A 48 -9.64 -4.41 1.34
N ASN A 49 -10.46 -5.44 1.50
CA ASN A 49 -11.41 -5.84 0.46
C ASN A 49 -12.65 -6.39 1.15
N ALA A 50 -13.80 -5.72 0.98
CA ALA A 50 -15.01 -6.03 1.73
C ALA A 50 -15.50 -7.47 1.52
N GLN A 51 -15.47 -7.98 0.29
CA GLN A 51 -15.90 -9.36 -0.01
C GLN A 51 -14.87 -10.36 0.51
N PHE A 52 -13.59 -10.08 0.30
CA PHE A 52 -12.52 -10.98 0.70
C PHE A 52 -12.38 -11.06 2.22
N ASP A 53 -12.50 -9.95 2.94
CA ASP A 53 -12.34 -9.88 4.39
C ASP A 53 -13.43 -10.67 5.15
N ASP A 54 -14.65 -10.77 4.60
CA ASP A 54 -15.74 -11.56 5.19
C ASP A 54 -15.59 -13.06 4.88
N ASP A 55 -15.14 -13.40 3.66
CA ASP A 55 -15.09 -14.79 3.17
C ASP A 55 -13.75 -15.52 3.43
N ILE A 56 -12.68 -14.80 3.77
CA ILE A 56 -11.32 -15.37 3.94
C ILE A 56 -11.27 -16.54 4.94
N GLY A 57 -12.13 -16.51 5.96
CA GLY A 57 -12.24 -17.58 6.96
C GLY A 57 -12.76 -18.90 6.38
N TYR A 58 -13.53 -18.84 5.30
CA TYR A 58 -14.20 -19.98 4.66
C TYR A 58 -13.42 -20.56 3.46
N LEU A 59 -12.51 -19.78 2.86
CA LEU A 59 -11.67 -20.26 1.77
C LEU A 59 -10.77 -21.42 2.24
N PRO A 60 -10.51 -22.45 1.41
CA PRO A 60 -9.52 -23.49 1.72
C PRO A 60 -8.10 -22.94 1.57
N GLY A 61 -7.12 -23.63 2.16
CA GLY A 61 -5.69 -23.29 2.04
C GLY A 61 -5.12 -22.48 3.20
N THR A 62 -3.84 -22.14 3.09
CA THR A 62 -3.11 -21.27 4.01
C THR A 62 -3.57 -19.81 3.87
N GLU A 63 -3.28 -18.97 4.88
CA GLU A 63 -3.59 -17.53 4.83
C GLU A 63 -3.00 -16.86 3.57
N GLN A 64 -1.76 -17.21 3.24
CA GLN A 64 -1.03 -16.62 2.14
C GLN A 64 -1.59 -17.02 0.77
N GLU A 65 -2.00 -18.29 0.61
CA GLU A 65 -2.69 -18.76 -0.60
C GLU A 65 -4.02 -18.05 -0.81
N LYS A 66 -4.74 -17.75 0.27
CA LYS A 66 -6.01 -17.02 0.19
C LYS A 66 -5.77 -15.59 -0.30
N ILE A 67 -4.87 -14.83 0.34
CA ILE A 67 -4.68 -13.42 0.00
C ILE A 67 -3.89 -13.18 -1.29
N SER A 68 -3.21 -14.21 -1.83
CA SER A 68 -2.33 -14.10 -3.00
C SER A 68 -2.97 -13.35 -4.19
N PRO A 69 -4.22 -13.63 -4.62
CA PRO A 69 -4.85 -12.90 -5.72
C PRO A 69 -5.02 -11.40 -5.43
N LEU A 70 -5.31 -11.01 -4.18
CA LEU A 70 -5.48 -9.62 -3.79
C LEU A 70 -4.15 -8.86 -3.78
N MET A 71 -3.06 -9.57 -3.49
CA MET A 71 -1.70 -9.05 -3.41
C MET A 71 -0.97 -9.04 -4.75
N ARG A 72 -1.50 -9.70 -5.79
CA ARG A 72 -0.84 -9.79 -7.11
C ARG A 72 -0.38 -8.42 -7.66
N PRO A 73 -1.19 -7.33 -7.60
CA PRO A 73 -0.73 -6.03 -8.08
C PRO A 73 0.47 -5.45 -7.32
N ILE A 74 0.68 -5.87 -6.07
CA ILE A 74 1.87 -5.49 -5.29
C ILE A 74 3.10 -6.24 -5.80
N ILE A 75 2.94 -7.52 -6.12
CA ILE A 75 4.00 -8.36 -6.69
C ILE A 75 4.42 -7.82 -8.06
N ASP A 76 3.46 -7.47 -8.92
CA ASP A 76 3.75 -6.91 -10.25
C ASP A 76 4.53 -5.57 -10.14
N ASN A 77 4.22 -4.73 -9.14
CA ASN A 77 5.00 -3.51 -8.86
C ASN A 77 6.43 -3.84 -8.38
N LEU A 78 6.61 -4.89 -7.57
CA LEU A 78 7.93 -5.32 -7.10
C LEU A 78 8.79 -5.86 -8.26
N GLU A 79 8.19 -6.67 -9.15
CA GLU A 79 8.82 -7.12 -10.39
C GLU A 79 9.37 -5.92 -11.18
N GLN A 80 8.55 -4.90 -11.41
CA GLN A 80 8.98 -3.71 -12.15
C GLN A 80 10.06 -2.88 -11.45
N LEU A 81 10.07 -2.83 -10.11
CA LEU A 81 11.00 -2.02 -9.32
C LEU A 81 12.36 -2.69 -9.10
N ILE A 82 12.39 -4.02 -8.98
CA ILE A 82 13.62 -4.81 -8.82
C ILE A 82 14.31 -5.00 -10.17
N ASP A 83 13.53 -5.07 -11.24
CA ASP A 83 14.00 -5.19 -12.60
C ASP A 83 14.31 -3.80 -13.22
N SER A 84 15.30 -3.13 -12.62
CA SER A 84 15.71 -1.78 -12.97
C SER A 84 16.70 -1.71 -14.15
N ASP A 85 17.05 -2.84 -14.76
CA ASP A 85 17.97 -2.89 -15.92
C ASP A 85 17.18 -3.18 -17.21
N GLU A 86 16.82 -2.13 -17.96
CA GLU A 86 15.95 -2.23 -19.14
C GLU A 86 16.50 -3.16 -20.24
N GLU A 87 17.81 -3.38 -20.30
CA GLU A 87 18.45 -4.28 -21.27
C GLU A 87 18.44 -5.76 -20.83
N GLU A 88 18.26 -6.03 -19.53
CA GLU A 88 18.23 -7.39 -18.97
C GLU A 88 16.82 -7.84 -18.51
N ARG A 89 15.83 -6.94 -18.59
CA ARG A 89 14.42 -7.11 -18.19
C ARG A 89 13.69 -8.39 -18.60
N TYR A 90 14.22 -9.11 -19.59
CA TYR A 90 13.63 -10.34 -20.12
C TYR A 90 14.65 -11.47 -20.29
N LYS A 91 15.84 -11.35 -19.71
CA LYS A 91 16.88 -12.38 -19.85
C LYS A 91 16.66 -13.58 -18.94
N ASP A 92 16.08 -13.37 -17.75
CA ASP A 92 15.81 -14.45 -16.81
C ASP A 92 14.63 -14.12 -15.85
N GLU A 93 13.40 -14.48 -16.26
CA GLU A 93 12.21 -14.35 -15.42
C GLU A 93 12.31 -15.20 -14.13
N GLU A 94 13.02 -16.33 -14.18
CA GLU A 94 13.20 -17.19 -13.00
C GLU A 94 14.08 -16.51 -11.96
N GLU A 95 15.14 -15.80 -12.38
CA GLU A 95 16.00 -15.02 -11.48
C GLU A 95 15.24 -13.87 -10.80
N LEU A 96 14.39 -13.16 -11.56
CA LEU A 96 13.58 -12.07 -11.01
C LEU A 96 12.59 -12.59 -9.95
N HIS A 97 11.86 -13.66 -10.26
CA HIS A 97 10.96 -14.29 -9.30
C HIS A 97 11.70 -14.79 -8.06
N ALA A 98 12.88 -15.40 -8.23
CA ALA A 98 13.71 -15.86 -7.11
C ALA A 98 14.13 -14.71 -6.19
N LYS A 99 14.48 -13.54 -6.73
CA LYS A 99 14.81 -12.33 -5.94
C LYS A 99 13.62 -11.87 -5.11
N ILE A 100 12.43 -11.83 -5.71
CA ILE A 100 11.20 -11.43 -5.01
C ILE A 100 10.86 -12.43 -3.90
N ASP A 101 10.91 -13.72 -4.19
CA ASP A 101 10.68 -14.79 -3.22
C ASP A 101 11.69 -14.72 -2.06
N GLU A 102 12.94 -14.30 -2.33
CA GLU A 102 13.92 -14.02 -1.28
C GLU A 102 13.47 -12.89 -0.34
N LEU A 103 12.90 -11.81 -0.87
CA LEU A 103 12.40 -10.69 -0.06
C LEU A 103 11.28 -11.12 0.89
N PHE A 104 10.35 -11.95 0.39
CA PHE A 104 9.25 -12.49 1.18
C PHE A 104 9.73 -13.53 2.19
N SER A 105 10.57 -14.49 1.79
CA SER A 105 11.08 -15.55 2.68
C SER A 105 11.95 -15.00 3.82
N ARG A 106 12.66 -13.90 3.60
CA ARG A 106 13.43 -13.20 4.64
C ARG A 106 12.57 -12.30 5.55
N GLY A 107 11.28 -12.17 5.27
CA GLY A 107 10.35 -11.31 6.01
C GLY A 107 10.67 -9.82 5.89
N LEU A 108 11.32 -9.43 4.79
CA LEU A 108 11.63 -8.02 4.50
C LEU A 108 10.43 -7.32 3.88
N ILE A 109 9.63 -8.07 3.13
CA ILE A 109 8.31 -7.68 2.65
C ILE A 109 7.31 -8.72 3.15
N GLU A 110 6.24 -8.25 3.76
CA GLU A 110 5.13 -9.10 4.20
C GLU A 110 3.82 -8.53 3.65
N THR A 111 2.93 -9.41 3.23
CA THR A 111 1.56 -9.10 2.86
C THR A 111 0.61 -9.79 3.83
N GLU A 112 -0.33 -9.03 4.39
CA GLU A 112 -1.30 -9.56 5.35
C GLU A 112 -2.71 -9.03 5.04
N ALA A 113 -3.73 -9.85 5.29
CA ALA A 113 -5.11 -9.37 5.24
C ALA A 113 -5.38 -8.39 6.39
N MET A 114 -6.32 -7.47 6.17
CA MET A 114 -6.69 -6.44 7.14
C MET A 114 -7.14 -7.00 8.50
N ASN A 115 -7.80 -8.17 8.50
CA ASN A 115 -8.23 -8.86 9.70
C ASN A 115 -7.08 -9.33 10.61
N PHE A 116 -5.90 -9.65 10.05
CA PHE A 116 -4.75 -10.14 10.81
C PHE A 116 -3.89 -9.02 11.41
N ILE A 117 -3.96 -7.83 10.84
CA ILE A 117 -3.30 -6.61 11.34
C ILE A 117 -4.06 -6.05 12.54
N ARG A 118 -5.38 -6.28 12.60
CA ARG A 118 -6.22 -5.84 13.71
C ARG A 118 -5.75 -6.48 15.02
N GLY A 119 -5.48 -5.66 16.03
CA GLY A 119 -5.05 -6.18 17.33
C GLY A 119 -3.54 -6.07 17.58
N ARG A 120 -2.73 -5.80 16.56
CA ARG A 120 -1.26 -5.78 16.64
C ARG A 120 -0.70 -4.37 16.77
N SER A 121 0.42 -4.24 17.47
CA SER A 121 1.21 -3.00 17.46
C SER A 121 2.41 -3.18 16.54
N PHE A 122 2.73 -2.16 15.75
CA PHE A 122 3.81 -2.20 14.77
C PHE A 122 4.97 -1.32 15.24
N VAL A 123 6.20 -1.81 15.15
CA VAL A 123 7.41 -1.08 15.56
C VAL A 123 8.43 -1.20 14.44
N ASN A 124 9.14 -0.11 14.14
CA ASN A 124 10.13 -0.05 13.06
C ASN A 124 9.61 -0.64 11.74
N THR A 125 8.35 -0.34 11.38
CA THR A 125 7.66 -0.93 10.21
C THR A 125 7.27 0.15 9.22
N TYR A 126 7.51 -0.08 7.93
CA TYR A 126 6.94 0.73 6.86
C TYR A 126 5.61 0.09 6.44
N LEU A 127 4.50 0.59 6.99
CA LEU A 127 3.17 0.01 6.83
C LEU A 127 2.44 0.72 5.68
N ILE A 128 2.15 -0.01 4.61
CA ILE A 128 1.34 0.46 3.48
C ILE A 128 -0.05 -0.16 3.60
N ILE A 129 -1.07 0.70 3.65
CA ILE A 129 -2.47 0.30 3.47
C ILE A 129 -2.91 0.83 2.11
N ASP A 130 -2.97 -0.08 1.14
CA ASP A 130 -3.48 0.23 -0.20
C ASP A 130 -5.00 0.16 -0.23
N GLU A 131 -5.67 0.86 -1.15
CA GLU A 131 -7.15 0.96 -1.23
C GLU A 131 -7.86 1.34 0.09
N ALA A 132 -7.28 2.24 0.88
CA ALA A 132 -7.77 2.61 2.21
C ALA A 132 -9.21 3.16 2.23
N GLN A 133 -9.78 3.57 1.09
CA GLN A 133 -11.20 3.90 0.97
C GLN A 133 -12.13 2.70 1.20
N ASN A 134 -11.64 1.46 1.14
CA ASN A 134 -12.45 0.28 1.45
C ASN A 134 -12.48 -0.05 2.95
N MET A 135 -11.80 0.74 3.79
CA MET A 135 -11.83 0.60 5.24
C MET A 135 -12.99 1.38 5.88
N THR A 136 -13.47 0.91 7.01
CA THR A 136 -14.31 1.70 7.92
C THR A 136 -13.48 2.71 8.74
N PRO A 137 -14.09 3.80 9.25
CA PRO A 137 -13.45 4.72 10.20
C PRO A 137 -12.83 4.02 11.42
N LYS A 138 -13.47 2.95 11.89
CA LYS A 138 -13.00 2.13 13.01
C LYS A 138 -11.72 1.37 12.67
N GLN A 139 -11.63 0.80 11.47
CA GLN A 139 -10.43 0.08 11.01
C GLN A 139 -9.25 1.03 10.86
N VAL A 140 -9.42 2.17 10.17
CA VAL A 140 -8.32 3.13 9.96
C VAL A 140 -7.83 3.73 11.28
N THR A 141 -8.75 4.08 12.19
CA THR A 141 -8.40 4.54 13.55
C THR A 141 -7.59 3.47 14.27
N GLY A 142 -8.05 2.21 14.22
CA GLY A 142 -7.38 1.09 14.88
C GLY A 142 -5.97 0.83 14.37
N ILE A 143 -5.66 1.14 13.10
CA ILE A 143 -4.31 1.05 12.55
C ILE A 143 -3.46 2.24 13.01
N ILE A 144 -3.92 3.47 12.79
CA ILE A 144 -3.15 4.68 13.10
C ILE A 144 -2.77 4.71 14.59
N THR A 145 -3.71 4.39 15.50
CA THR A 145 -3.45 4.44 16.95
C THR A 145 -2.51 3.33 17.46
N ARG A 146 -2.17 2.35 16.62
CA ARG A 146 -1.28 1.23 16.96
C ARG A 146 0.11 1.32 16.31
N ALA A 147 0.36 2.39 15.56
CA ALA A 147 1.69 2.71 15.06
C ALA A 147 2.61 3.03 16.25
N GLY A 148 3.49 2.09 16.57
CA GLY A 148 4.52 2.24 17.60
C GLY A 148 5.75 2.99 17.07
N LYS A 149 6.78 3.10 17.92
CA LYS A 149 8.00 3.84 17.60
C LYS A 149 8.66 3.34 16.30
N GLY A 150 9.12 4.29 15.48
CA GLY A 150 9.80 3.99 14.21
C GLY A 150 8.88 3.43 13.12
N THR A 151 7.56 3.45 13.32
CA THR A 151 6.61 3.03 12.29
C THR A 151 6.16 4.23 11.46
N LYS A 152 6.18 4.06 10.13
CA LYS A 152 5.57 4.98 9.19
C LYS A 152 4.36 4.29 8.57
N VAL A 153 3.20 4.95 8.65
CA VAL A 153 1.94 4.48 8.06
C VAL A 153 1.67 5.29 6.80
N ILE A 154 1.47 4.59 5.69
CA ILE A 154 1.11 5.15 4.40
C ILE A 154 -0.29 4.67 4.05
N LEU A 155 -1.25 5.59 3.99
CA LEU A 155 -2.60 5.30 3.51
C LEU A 155 -2.69 5.74 2.05
N LEU A 156 -3.03 4.81 1.15
CA LEU A 156 -3.18 5.07 -0.27
C LEU A 156 -4.62 4.80 -0.68
N GLY A 157 -5.15 5.58 -1.62
CA GLY A 157 -6.42 5.24 -2.23
C GLY A 157 -7.03 6.33 -3.08
N ASP A 158 -8.21 6.04 -3.59
CA ASP A 158 -9.08 6.98 -4.28
C ASP A 158 -10.39 7.09 -3.50
N PRO A 159 -10.74 8.25 -2.88
CA PRO A 159 -11.96 8.39 -2.11
C PRO A 159 -13.25 8.15 -2.91
N LYS A 160 -13.18 8.13 -4.25
CA LYS A 160 -14.32 7.89 -5.14
C LYS A 160 -14.44 6.45 -5.63
N GLN A 161 -13.37 5.65 -5.55
CA GLN A 161 -13.35 4.27 -6.03
C GLN A 161 -13.64 3.30 -4.87
N ILE A 162 -14.88 3.27 -4.41
CA ILE A 162 -15.28 2.48 -3.23
C ILE A 162 -15.91 1.17 -3.69
N ASP A 163 -15.29 0.06 -3.31
CA ASP A 163 -15.79 -1.30 -3.61
C ASP A 163 -16.71 -1.82 -2.48
N ASN A 164 -16.60 -1.26 -1.28
CA ASN A 164 -17.41 -1.66 -0.14
C ASN A 164 -18.83 -1.05 -0.23
N PRO A 165 -19.90 -1.86 -0.38
CA PRO A 165 -21.26 -1.37 -0.56
C PRO A 165 -21.84 -0.66 0.68
N TYR A 166 -21.18 -0.76 1.83
CA TYR A 166 -21.59 -0.12 3.08
C TYR A 166 -20.87 1.21 3.36
N LEU A 167 -20.01 1.66 2.44
CA LEU A 167 -19.25 2.90 2.56
C LEU A 167 -19.60 3.85 1.41
N ASP A 168 -19.44 5.15 1.68
CA ASP A 168 -19.55 6.21 0.68
C ASP A 168 -18.33 7.16 0.75
N GLU A 169 -18.29 8.15 -0.14
CA GLU A 169 -17.18 9.12 -0.25
C GLU A 169 -16.91 9.87 1.06
N GLN A 170 -17.91 10.04 1.93
CA GLN A 170 -17.80 10.81 3.17
C GLN A 170 -17.53 9.91 4.39
N THR A 171 -17.93 8.65 4.33
CA THR A 171 -17.91 7.72 5.47
C THR A 171 -16.79 6.69 5.39
N ASN A 172 -16.07 6.60 4.27
CA ASN A 172 -14.93 5.70 4.15
C ASN A 172 -13.73 6.11 5.01
N GLY A 173 -12.87 5.14 5.30
CA GLY A 173 -11.72 5.28 6.18
C GLY A 173 -10.67 6.27 5.66
N LEU A 174 -10.43 6.33 4.35
CA LEU A 174 -9.48 7.27 3.77
C LEU A 174 -9.95 8.72 3.94
N SER A 175 -11.20 9.01 3.57
CA SER A 175 -11.82 10.33 3.76
C SER A 175 -11.90 10.70 5.23
N TYR A 176 -12.31 9.76 6.09
CA TYR A 176 -12.37 9.96 7.54
C TYR A 176 -11.01 10.35 8.12
N ALA A 177 -9.95 9.58 7.81
CA ALA A 177 -8.60 9.86 8.28
C ALA A 177 -8.05 11.17 7.71
N SER A 178 -8.28 11.43 6.42
CA SER A 178 -7.87 12.68 5.77
C SER A 178 -8.50 13.90 6.46
N GLU A 179 -9.78 13.85 6.81
CA GLU A 179 -10.47 14.94 7.50
C GLU A 179 -9.96 15.14 8.94
N HIS A 180 -9.88 14.07 9.72
CA HIS A 180 -9.54 14.15 11.14
C HIS A 180 -8.05 14.40 11.40
N MET A 181 -7.18 14.14 10.42
CA MET A 181 -5.74 14.39 10.51
C MET A 181 -5.32 15.69 9.82
N LYS A 182 -6.25 16.53 9.38
CA LYS A 182 -5.94 17.90 8.93
C LYS A 182 -5.21 18.67 10.03
N ASP A 183 -4.24 19.48 9.62
CA ASP A 183 -3.42 20.33 10.49
C ASP A 183 -2.59 19.60 11.57
N SER A 184 -2.61 18.26 11.60
CA SER A 184 -1.75 17.50 12.48
C SER A 184 -0.30 17.63 12.04
N PRO A 185 0.63 18.01 12.94
CA PRO A 185 2.06 18.09 12.59
C PRO A 185 2.67 16.72 12.28
N PHE A 186 1.94 15.63 12.56
CA PHE A 186 2.36 14.26 12.35
C PHE A 186 1.80 13.63 11.06
N CYS A 187 0.96 14.37 10.32
CA CYS A 187 0.31 13.88 9.11
C CYS A 187 0.64 14.75 7.91
N TYR A 188 1.12 14.12 6.84
CA TYR A 188 1.28 14.75 5.55
C TYR A 188 0.26 14.17 4.58
N GLN A 189 -0.41 15.05 3.84
CA GLN A 189 -1.40 14.65 2.85
C GLN A 189 -0.94 15.08 1.47
N ILE A 190 -0.97 14.15 0.52
CA ILE A 190 -0.54 14.36 -0.87
C ILE A 190 -1.72 13.97 -1.76
N THR A 191 -2.01 14.80 -2.76
CA THR A 191 -2.98 14.47 -3.81
C THR A 191 -2.22 14.37 -5.12
N LEU A 192 -2.26 13.20 -5.77
CA LEU A 192 -1.71 12.98 -7.10
C LEU A 192 -2.81 13.17 -8.14
N ASN A 193 -2.58 14.07 -9.09
CA ASN A 193 -3.53 14.35 -10.15
C ASN A 193 -3.25 13.48 -11.38
N ALA A 194 -4.30 13.17 -12.15
CA ALA A 194 -4.17 12.36 -13.35
C ALA A 194 -3.24 13.02 -14.41
N GLU A 195 -3.24 14.35 -14.47
CA GLU A 195 -2.40 15.14 -15.38
C GLU A 195 -0.90 15.06 -15.04
N GLU A 196 -0.56 14.71 -13.80
CA GLU A 196 0.82 14.58 -13.33
C GLU A 196 1.37 13.16 -13.54
N CYS A 197 0.60 12.27 -14.17
CA CYS A 197 0.92 10.86 -14.30
C CYS A 197 1.24 10.49 -15.75
N GLU A 198 2.34 9.77 -15.93
CA GLU A 198 2.68 9.14 -17.21
C GLU A 198 1.71 7.99 -17.50
N ARG A 199 0.95 8.10 -18.59
CA ARG A 199 0.06 7.05 -19.08
C ARG A 199 0.16 6.93 -20.59
N SER A 200 -0.21 5.75 -21.09
CA SER A 200 -0.36 5.56 -22.53
C SER A 200 -1.43 6.49 -23.11
N GLU A 201 -1.26 6.87 -24.37
CA GLU A 201 -2.22 7.71 -25.10
C GLU A 201 -3.64 7.13 -25.06
N LEU A 202 -3.76 5.78 -25.13
CA LEU A 202 -5.03 5.08 -25.01
C LEU A 202 -5.73 5.35 -23.68
N ALA A 203 -5.00 5.26 -22.57
CA ALA A 203 -5.57 5.48 -21.24
C ALA A 203 -5.98 6.94 -21.05
N MET A 204 -5.19 7.89 -21.54
CA MET A 204 -5.55 9.32 -21.49
C MET A 204 -6.79 9.64 -22.31
N ASP A 205 -6.91 9.09 -23.54
CA ASP A 205 -8.09 9.27 -24.39
C ASP A 205 -9.35 8.64 -23.75
N ALA A 206 -9.21 7.45 -23.14
CA ALA A 206 -10.33 6.77 -22.46
C ALA A 206 -10.87 7.58 -21.26
N ILE A 207 -9.99 8.17 -20.44
CA ILE A 207 -10.38 9.00 -19.27
C ILE A 207 -11.23 10.22 -19.69
N GLN A 208 -11.03 10.75 -20.89
CA GLN A 208 -11.81 11.89 -21.38
C GLN A 208 -13.16 11.48 -21.97
N ARG A 209 -13.32 10.20 -22.34
CA ARG A 209 -14.50 9.70 -23.06
C ARG A 209 -15.48 8.91 -22.20
N MET A 210 -15.01 8.26 -21.14
CA MET A 210 -15.77 7.36 -20.26
C MET A 210 -15.86 7.92 -18.86
#